data_AF-A0A6A6DXQ8-F1
#
_entry.id   AF-A0A6A6DXQ8-F1
#
_cell.length_a   1.000
_cell.length_b   1.000
_cell.length_c   1.000
_cell.angle_alpha   90.00
_cell.angle_beta   90.00
_cell.angle_gamma   90.00
#
_symmetry.space_group_name_H-M   'P 1'
#
loop_
_entity.id
_entity.type
_entity.pdbx_description
1 polymer ?
#
loop_
_entity_poly.entity_id
_entity_poly.type
_entity_poly.pdbx_seq_one_letter_code
_entity_poly.pdbx_strand_id
1 'polypeptide(L)'
;PPLYILSRAVSTVPQLWREWTVGLAGGPSVQGLEDMYGHRWRQKHSEQVLYGRRKIIIQEIWRRQARGINTSTAVEEVELVRQRGQLSLYQLYQVLNRQKKCTL
;
A
#
# COMPACT_ATOMS: atom_id res chain seq x y z
N PRO A 1 4.77 -19.83 8.46
CA PRO A 1 4.75 -18.37 8.72
C PRO A 1 3.49 -18.01 9.52
N PRO A 2 3.49 -16.91 10.30
CA PRO A 2 2.27 -16.41 10.91
C PRO A 2 1.25 -16.03 9.84
N LEU A 3 -0.01 -16.40 10.04
CA LEU A 3 -1.11 -15.94 9.21
C LEU A 3 -1.44 -14.50 9.61
N TYR A 4 -0.97 -13.54 8.83
CA TYR A 4 -1.26 -12.12 9.06
C TYR A 4 -2.51 -11.70 8.29
N ILE A 5 -3.40 -10.97 8.96
CA ILE A 5 -4.59 -10.36 8.35
C ILE A 5 -4.33 -8.88 8.22
N LEU A 6 -4.38 -8.38 6.99
CA LEU A 6 -4.23 -6.95 6.72
C LEU A 6 -5.36 -6.18 7.41
N SER A 7 -5.00 -5.11 8.12
CA SER A 7 -5.95 -4.29 8.86
C SER A 7 -6.97 -3.67 7.93
N ARG A 8 -8.26 -3.97 8.15
CA ARG A 8 -9.37 -3.40 7.39
C ARG A 8 -9.76 -2.00 7.86
N ALA A 9 -9.23 -1.56 9.01
CA ALA A 9 -9.41 -0.20 9.54
C ALA A 9 -8.53 0.84 8.82
N VAL A 10 -7.48 0.42 8.12
CA VAL A 10 -6.62 1.31 7.34
C VAL A 10 -7.41 1.91 6.18
N SER A 11 -7.60 3.23 6.23
CA SER A 11 -8.44 4.00 5.31
C SER A 11 -7.71 5.17 4.63
N THR A 12 -6.50 5.52 5.09
CA THR A 12 -5.68 6.59 4.52
C THR A 12 -4.33 6.08 4.01
N VAL A 13 -3.69 6.84 3.11
CA VAL A 13 -2.37 6.48 2.58
C VAL A 13 -1.29 6.49 3.67
N PRO A 14 -1.24 7.45 4.62
CA PRO A 14 -0.27 7.40 5.71
C PRO A 14 -0.46 6.17 6.63
N GLN A 15 -1.70 5.79 6.94
CA GLN A 15 -1.97 4.57 7.72
C GLN A 15 -1.50 3.31 6.98
N LEU A 16 -1.76 3.25 5.67
CA LEU A 16 -1.31 2.16 4.81
C LEU A 16 0.20 2.08 4.78
N TRP A 17 0.88 3.21 4.60
CA TRP A 17 2.34 3.27 4.60
C TRP A 17 2.93 2.79 5.93
N ARG A 18 2.32 3.17 7.06
CA ARG A 18 2.72 2.74 8.40
C ARG A 18 2.60 1.22 8.57
N GLU A 19 1.44 0.64 8.24
CA GLU A 19 1.25 -0.82 8.28
C GLU A 19 2.29 -1.52 7.38
N TRP A 20 2.60 -0.93 6.23
CA TRP A 20 3.50 -1.52 5.26
C TRP A 20 4.95 -1.56 5.71
N THR A 21 5.43 -0.48 6.33
CA THR A 21 6.86 -0.29 6.63
C THR A 21 7.23 -0.57 8.08
N VAL A 22 6.33 -0.26 9.02
CA VAL A 22 6.57 -0.39 10.47
C VAL A 22 5.73 -1.53 11.06
N GLY A 23 4.51 -1.71 10.57
CA GLY A 23 3.50 -2.58 11.18
C GLY A 23 2.54 -1.80 12.09
N LEU A 24 1.57 -2.51 12.65
CA LEU A 24 0.53 -1.95 13.52
C LEU A 24 0.47 -2.71 14.83
N ALA A 25 0.21 -2.00 15.93
CA ALA A 25 0.01 -2.57 17.27
C ALA A 25 1.11 -3.56 17.72
N GLY A 26 2.38 -3.27 17.40
CA GLY A 26 3.52 -4.14 17.71
C GLY A 26 3.64 -5.39 16.82
N GLY A 27 2.73 -5.57 15.86
CA GLY A 27 2.82 -6.61 14.84
C GLY A 27 3.86 -6.30 13.75
N PRO A 28 4.20 -7.29 12.92
CA PRO A 28 5.20 -7.13 11.86
C PRO A 28 4.71 -6.16 10.78
N SER A 29 5.65 -5.57 10.04
CA SER A 29 5.36 -4.80 8.84
C SER A 29 5.00 -5.73 7.67
N VAL A 30 4.14 -5.26 6.76
CA VAL A 30 3.78 -6.04 5.55
C VAL A 30 5.00 -6.31 4.68
N GLN A 31 5.92 -5.34 4.60
CA GLN A 31 7.18 -5.53 3.90
C GLN A 31 8.04 -6.61 4.56
N GLY A 32 8.21 -6.59 5.88
CA GLY A 32 8.99 -7.63 6.57
C GLY A 32 8.39 -9.04 6.41
N LEU A 33 7.06 -9.14 6.37
CA LEU A 33 6.38 -10.39 6.05
C LEU A 33 6.67 -10.85 4.61
N GLU A 34 6.63 -9.93 3.64
CA GLU A 34 6.97 -10.21 2.25
C GLU A 34 8.41 -10.70 2.10
N ASP A 35 9.35 -10.00 2.72
CA ASP A 35 10.78 -10.27 2.61
C ASP A 35 11.13 -11.62 3.24
N MET A 36 10.55 -11.94 4.40
CA MET A 36 10.85 -13.17 5.14
C MET A 36 10.12 -14.41 4.60
N TYR A 37 8.88 -14.25 4.10
CA TYR A 37 8.03 -15.40 3.77
C TYR A 37 7.48 -15.42 2.34
N GLY A 38 7.68 -14.36 1.55
CA GLY A 38 7.09 -14.22 0.23
C GLY A 38 5.57 -14.36 0.27
N HIS A 39 4.98 -15.07 -0.69
CA HIS A 39 3.53 -15.28 -0.74
C HIS A 39 2.95 -16.11 0.40
N ARG A 40 3.78 -16.85 1.16
CA ARG A 40 3.31 -17.85 2.14
C ARG A 40 2.62 -17.25 3.36
N TRP A 41 2.80 -15.96 3.68
CA TRP A 41 2.11 -15.32 4.81
C TRP A 41 0.65 -14.92 4.49
N ARG A 42 0.29 -14.82 3.20
CA ARG A 42 -1.03 -14.37 2.70
C ARG A 42 -1.77 -15.47 1.93
N GLN A 43 -1.98 -16.64 2.55
CA GLN A 43 -2.60 -17.78 1.85
C GLN A 43 -4.08 -17.57 1.52
N LYS A 44 -4.80 -16.78 2.33
CA LYS A 44 -6.21 -16.47 2.08
C LYS A 44 -6.36 -15.58 0.84
N HIS A 45 -7.25 -15.96 -0.09
CA HIS A 45 -7.51 -15.20 -1.31
C HIS A 45 -7.85 -13.72 -1.04
N SER A 46 -8.61 -13.44 0.02
CA SER A 46 -8.93 -12.07 0.45
C SER A 46 -7.71 -11.22 0.79
N GLU A 47 -6.65 -11.84 1.32
CA GLU A 47 -5.40 -11.17 1.69
C GLU A 47 -4.51 -11.00 0.46
N GLN A 48 -4.49 -11.96 -0.46
CA GLN A 48 -3.80 -11.82 -1.74
C GLN A 48 -4.35 -10.64 -2.55
N VAL A 49 -5.68 -10.56 -2.66
CA VAL A 49 -6.36 -9.48 -3.38
C VAL A 49 -6.10 -8.13 -2.71
N LEU A 50 -6.25 -8.04 -1.38
CA LEU A 50 -6.03 -6.77 -0.68
C LEU A 50 -4.56 -6.34 -0.75
N TYR A 51 -3.62 -7.26 -0.54
CA TYR A 51 -2.18 -7.02 -0.69
C TYR A 51 -1.87 -6.46 -2.08
N GLY A 52 -2.35 -7.11 -3.15
CA GLY A 52 -2.10 -6.65 -4.51
C GLY A 52 -2.60 -5.22 -4.77
N ARG A 53 -3.81 -4.91 -4.30
CA ARG A 53 -4.38 -3.55 -4.41
C ARG A 53 -3.56 -2.51 -3.64
N ARG A 54 -3.19 -2.82 -2.39
CA ARG A 54 -2.37 -1.94 -1.54
C ARG A 54 -0.97 -1.75 -2.11
N LYS A 55 -0.38 -2.81 -2.67
CA LYS A 55 0.94 -2.76 -3.32
C LYS A 55 1.02 -1.75 -4.46
N ILE A 56 -0.06 -1.56 -5.22
CA ILE A 56 -0.08 -0.53 -6.28
C ILE A 56 0.06 0.87 -5.71
N ILE A 57 -0.58 1.17 -4.57
CA ILE A 57 -0.48 2.47 -3.90
C ILE A 57 0.95 2.66 -3.35
N ILE A 58 1.51 1.62 -2.73
CA ILE A 58 2.90 1.62 -2.24
C ILE A 58 3.90 1.84 -3.38
N GLN A 59 3.69 1.18 -4.52
CA GLN A 59 4.54 1.35 -5.71
C GLN A 59 4.52 2.79 -6.24
N GLU A 60 3.39 3.48 -6.14
CA GLU A 60 3.31 4.90 -6.52
C GLU A 60 4.13 5.78 -5.56
N ILE A 61 4.13 5.49 -4.26
CA ILE A 61 4.98 6.19 -3.28
C ILE A 61 6.46 5.95 -3.63
N TRP A 62 6.87 4.70 -3.84
CA TRP A 62 8.25 4.37 -4.24
C TRP A 62 8.64 5.02 -5.57
N ARG A 63 7.73 5.11 -6.54
CA ARG A 63 7.97 5.79 -7.82
C ARG A 63 8.28 7.28 -7.63
N ARG A 64 7.57 7.95 -6.73
CA ARG A 64 7.85 9.36 -6.37
C ARG A 64 9.19 9.51 -5.68
N GLN A 65 9.51 8.59 -4.77
CA GLN A 65 10.83 8.56 -4.12
C GLN A 65 11.97 8.37 -5.12
N ALA A 66 11.79 7.51 -6.12
CA ALA A 66 12.78 7.32 -7.19
C ALA A 66 13.02 8.59 -8.03
N ARG A 67 12.14 9.60 -7.96
CA ARG A 67 12.31 10.92 -8.58
C ARG A 67 12.93 11.97 -7.65
N GLY A 68 13.42 11.55 -6.47
CA GLY A 68 14.06 12.42 -5.50
C GLY A 68 13.11 13.04 -4.46
N ILE A 69 11.82 12.69 -4.48
CA ILE A 69 10.87 13.16 -3.46
C ILE A 69 11.12 12.39 -2.16
N ASN A 70 11.27 13.08 -1.04
CA ASN A 70 11.47 12.41 0.25
C ASN A 70 10.20 11.60 0.64
N THR A 71 10.36 10.63 1.54
CA THR A 71 9.30 9.68 1.92
C THR A 71 8.03 10.37 2.43
N SER A 72 8.14 11.35 3.33
CA SER A 72 6.96 12.01 3.93
C SER A 72 6.17 12.74 2.84
N THR A 73 6.87 13.53 2.02
CA THR A 73 6.25 14.26 0.92
C THR A 73 5.63 13.31 -0.10
N ALA A 74 6.29 12.20 -0.46
CA ALA A 74 5.72 11.23 -1.39
C ALA A 74 4.41 10.60 -0.86
N VAL A 75 4.37 10.26 0.44
CA VAL A 75 3.16 9.74 1.11
C VAL A 75 2.05 10.79 1.12
N GLU A 76 2.38 12.03 1.51
CA GLU A 76 1.44 13.15 1.59
C GLU A 76 0.85 13.50 0.22
N GLU A 77 1.66 13.56 -0.84
CA GLU A 77 1.15 13.89 -2.15
C GLU A 77 0.22 12.80 -2.71
N VAL A 78 0.47 11.51 -2.43
CA VAL A 78 -0.45 10.43 -2.82
C VAL A 78 -1.74 10.50 -2.00
N GLU A 79 -1.67 10.87 -0.72
CA GLU A 79 -2.84 11.17 0.11
C GLU A 79 -3.63 12.38 -0.42
N LEU A 80 -2.97 13.44 -0.88
CA LEU A 80 -3.63 14.60 -1.49
C LEU A 80 -4.40 14.22 -2.76
N VAL A 81 -3.87 13.31 -3.58
CA VAL A 81 -4.62 12.76 -4.73
C VAL A 81 -5.90 12.06 -4.25
N ARG A 82 -5.79 11.24 -3.20
CA ARG A 82 -6.94 10.56 -2.60
C ARG A 82 -7.98 11.55 -2.09
N GLN A 83 -7.56 12.58 -1.34
CA GLN A 83 -8.44 13.57 -0.72
C GLN A 83 -9.13 14.46 -1.76
N ARG A 84 -8.38 14.97 -2.74
CA ARG A 84 -8.93 15.83 -3.82
C ARG A 84 -9.97 15.09 -4.65
N GLY A 85 -9.78 13.81 -4.90
CA GLY A 85 -10.75 12.97 -5.59
C GLY A 85 -11.83 12.39 -4.68
N GLN A 86 -11.82 12.68 -3.37
CA GLN A 86 -12.71 12.07 -2.37
C GLN A 86 -12.76 10.53 -2.45
N LEU A 87 -11.59 9.93 -2.68
CA LEU A 87 -11.46 8.51 -2.98
C LEU A 87 -11.28 7.67 -1.71
N SER A 88 -11.87 6.49 -1.67
CA SER A 88 -11.40 5.39 -0.82
C SER A 88 -10.04 4.88 -1.32
N LEU A 89 -9.31 4.11 -0.50
CA LEU A 89 -8.09 3.42 -0.95
C LEU A 89 -8.35 2.49 -2.13
N TYR A 90 -9.53 1.88 -2.20
CA TYR A 90 -9.91 1.03 -3.33
C TYR A 90 -10.05 1.85 -4.61
N GLN A 91 -10.74 2.99 -4.56
CA GLN A 91 -10.89 3.87 -5.72
C GLN A 91 -9.54 4.48 -6.13
N LEU A 92 -8.69 4.86 -5.17
CA LEU A 92 -7.32 5.31 -5.44
C LEU A 92 -6.52 4.24 -6.18
N TYR A 93 -6.56 2.98 -5.72
CA TYR A 93 -5.97 1.85 -6.43
C TYR A 93 -6.48 1.77 -7.88
N GLN A 94 -7.79 1.91 -8.12
CA GLN A 94 -8.34 1.82 -9.47
C GLN A 94 -7.81 2.94 -10.38
N VAL A 95 -7.74 4.18 -9.87
CA VAL A 95 -7.18 5.32 -10.61
C VAL A 95 -5.72 5.07 -10.97
N LEU A 96 -4.89 4.69 -10.00
CA LEU A 96 -3.46 4.44 -10.22
C LEU A 96 -3.21 3.26 -11.16
N ASN A 97 -4.01 2.19 -11.05
CA ASN A 97 -3.87 1.02 -11.90
C ASN A 97 -4.28 1.31 -13.35
N ARG A 98 -5.28 2.17 -13.57
CA ARG A 98 -5.64 2.66 -14.92
C ARG A 98 -4.50 3.49 -15.51
N GLN A 99 -3.95 4.44 -14.75
CA GLN A 99 -2.83 5.28 -15.20
C GLN A 99 -1.60 4.43 -15.59
N LYS A 100 -1.24 3.43 -14.78
CA LYS A 100 -0.13 2.50 -15.07
C LYS A 100 -0.33 1.73 -16.39
N LYS A 101 -1.57 1.37 -16.74
CA LYS A 101 -1.87 0.67 -18.00
C LYS A 101 -1.83 1.58 -19.22
N CYS A 102 -2.12 2.87 -19.07
CA CYS A 102 -2.04 3.83 -20.18
C CYS A 102 -0.62 4.35 -20.45
N THR A 103 0.33 4.10 -19.55
CA THR A 103 1.74 4.51 -19.69
C THR A 103 2.68 3.39 -20.16
N LEU A 104 2.12 2.20 -20.43
CA LEU A 104 2.78 1.05 -21.04
C LEU A 104 2.26 0.86 -22.46
#